data_AF-A0A7X9VYF2-F1
#
_entry.id   AF-A0A7X9VYF2-F1
#
_cell.length_a   1.000
_cell.length_b   1.000
_cell.length_c   1.000
_cell.angle_alpha   90.00
_cell.angle_beta   90.00
_cell.angle_gamma   90.00
#
_symmetry.space_group_name_H-M   'P 1'
#
loop_
_entity.id
_entity.type
_entity.pdbx_description
1 polymer ?
#
loop_
_entity_poly.entity_id
_entity_poly.type
_entity_poly.pdbx_seq_one_letter_code
_entity_poly.pdbx_strand_id
1 'polypeptide(L)' 'MADEEWTQQDYYYWQGPSGWTICRVFVDGMWRYELWFSRGSGGTIYGMRASLAAAQELYRQKLG' A
#
# COMPACT_ATOMS: atom_id res chain seq x y z
N MET A 1 2.54 -13.81 14.81
CA MET A 1 3.00 -13.08 13.62
C MET A 1 1.83 -12.19 13.24
N ALA A 2 1.85 -10.92 13.66
CA ALA A 2 0.68 -10.06 13.54
C ALA A 2 0.26 -9.99 12.06
N ASP A 3 -0.92 -10.52 11.78
CA ASP A 3 -1.64 -10.32 10.53
C ASP A 3 -1.97 -8.82 10.50
N GLU A 4 -1.06 -8.02 9.95
CA GLU A 4 -1.37 -6.61 9.68
C GLU A 4 -2.56 -6.65 8.73
N GLU A 5 -3.73 -6.28 9.24
CA GLU A 5 -5.04 -6.43 8.59
C GLU A 5 -5.12 -5.58 7.31
N TRP A 6 -4.47 -6.07 6.25
CA TRP A 6 -4.60 -5.56 4.89
C TRP A 6 -5.82 -6.24 4.28
N THR A 7 -6.96 -5.56 4.34
CA THR A 7 -8.19 -6.05 3.71
C THR A 7 -8.20 -5.66 2.24
N GLN A 8 -8.23 -6.65 1.36
CA GLN A 8 -8.44 -6.41 -0.05
C GLN A 8 -9.89 -5.98 -0.28
N GLN A 9 -10.12 -4.75 -0.74
CA GLN A 9 -11.47 -4.31 -1.14
C GLN A 9 -11.73 -4.66 -2.61
N ASP A 10 -10.70 -4.51 -3.46
CA ASP A 10 -10.79 -4.73 -4.91
C ASP A 10 -9.52 -5.37 -5.45
N TYR A 11 -9.55 -5.78 -6.73
CA TYR A 11 -8.38 -6.35 -7.41
C TYR A 11 -7.16 -5.40 -7.44
N TYR A 12 -7.39 -4.09 -7.34
CA TYR A 12 -6.36 -3.07 -7.40
C TYR A 12 -6.13 -2.35 -6.07
N TYR A 13 -6.82 -2.72 -4.99
CA TYR A 13 -6.83 -1.91 -3.77
C TYR A 13 -6.89 -2.75 -2.50
N TRP A 14 -5.98 -2.43 -1.59
CA TRP A 14 -5.92 -2.97 -0.24
C TRP A 14 -5.98 -1.83 0.76
N GLN A 15 -6.86 -1.97 1.73
CA GLN A 15 -6.96 -1.06 2.86
C GLN A 15 -6.19 -1.64 4.04
N GLY A 16 -5.26 -0.87 4.57
CA GLY A 16 -4.49 -1.18 5.75
C GLY A 16 -4.93 -0.36 6.97
N PRO A 17 -4.20 -0.48 8.08
CA PRO A 17 -4.54 0.21 9.32
C PRO A 17 -4.43 1.74 9.18
N SER A 18 -5.15 2.49 10.01
CA SER A 18 -4.89 3.92 10.26
C SER A 18 -4.83 4.83 9.01
N GLY A 19 -5.56 4.52 7.92
CA GLY A 19 -5.55 5.31 6.69
C GLY A 19 -4.44 4.97 5.70
N TRP A 20 -3.71 3.87 5.94
CA TRP A 20 -2.78 3.31 4.97
C TRP A 20 -3.53 2.50 3.91
N THR A 21 -3.09 2.63 2.66
CA THR A 21 -3.68 1.93 1.52
C THR A 21 -2.57 1.48 0.57
N ILE A 22 -2.79 0.35 -0.10
CA ILE A 22 -1.92 -0.11 -1.18
C ILE A 22 -2.75 -0.16 -2.44
N CYS A 23 -2.27 0.51 -3.49
CA CYS A 23 -2.89 0.50 -4.81
C CYS A 23 -2.00 -0.27 -5.77
N ARG A 24 -2.59 -1.18 -6.55
CA ARG A 24 -1.90 -1.83 -7.67
C ARG A 24 -2.10 -1.00 -8.93
N VAL A 25 -1.00 -0.54 -9.50
CA VAL A 25 -0.97 0.34 -10.67
C VAL A 25 -0.11 -0.27 -11.77
N PHE A 26 -0.43 0.05 -13.02
CA PHE A 26 0.36 -0.36 -14.18
C PHE A 26 1.19 0.83 -14.66
N VAL A 27 2.51 0.75 -14.50
CA VAL A 27 3.45 1.82 -14.85
C VAL A 27 4.64 1.21 -15.55
N ASP A 28 5.08 1.85 -16.64
CA ASP A 28 6.26 1.43 -17.41
C ASP A 28 6.20 -0.04 -17.89
N GLY A 29 5.00 -0.47 -18.33
CA GLY A 29 4.79 -1.83 -18.83
C GLY A 29 4.76 -2.92 -17.75
N MET A 30 4.76 -2.57 -16.46
CA MET A 30 4.81 -3.52 -15.36
C MET A 30 3.77 -3.20 -14.28
N TRP A 31 3.22 -4.24 -13.66
CA TRP A 31 2.39 -4.08 -12.46
C TRP A 31 3.26 -3.76 -11.25
N ARG A 32 2.83 -2.78 -10.48
CA ARG A 32 3.51 -2.34 -9.27
C ARG A 32 2.48 -1.99 -8.19
N TYR A 33 2.95 -1.89 -6.96
CA TYR A 33 2.14 -1.64 -5.77
C TYR A 33 2.64 -0.37 -5.11
N GLU A 34 1.79 0.64 -5.05
CA GLU A 34 2.06 1.92 -4.41
C GLU A 34 1.51 1.91 -2.98
N LEU A 35 2.33 2.34 -2.04
CA LEU A 35 1.91 2.57 -0.67
C LEU A 35 1.51 4.03 -0.50
N TRP A 36 0.30 4.22 -0.01
CA TRP A 36 -0.33 5.51 0.21
C TRP A 36 -0.72 5.67 1.67
N PHE A 37 -0.66 6.90 2.16
CA PHE A 37 -1.25 7.30 3.44
C PHE A 37 -2.20 8.45 3.18
N SER A 38 -3.48 8.27 3.55
CA SER A 38 -4.50 9.30 3.44
C SER A 38 -4.90 9.82 4.81
N ARG A 39 -4.89 11.14 4.97
CA ARG A 39 -5.43 11.81 6.17
C ARG A 39 -6.32 12.97 5.71
N GLY A 40 -7.63 12.79 5.84
CA GLY A 40 -8.61 13.74 5.31
C GLY A 40 -8.69 13.69 3.78
N SER A 41 -8.74 14.84 3.13
CA SER A 41 -8.93 14.95 1.67
C SER A 41 -7.66 14.72 0.83
N GLY A 42 -6.50 14.50 1.45
CA GLY A 42 -5.21 14.36 0.76
C GLY A 42 -4.58 12.98 0.98
N GLY A 43 -4.04 12.39 -0.09
CA GLY A 43 -3.22 11.18 -0.06
C GLY A 43 -1.75 11.49 -0.37
N THR A 44 -0.83 10.92 0.40
CA THR A 44 0.62 11.00 0.17
C THR A 44 1.15 9.65 -0.27
N ILE A 45 1.91 9.61 -1.36
CA ILE A 45 2.63 8.41 -1.81
C ILE A 45 3.91 8.27 -1.01
N TYR A 46 4.09 7.14 -0.33
CA TYR A 46 5.30 6.84 0.42
C TYR A 46 6.31 6.02 -0.39
N GLY A 47 5.85 5.33 -1.43
CA GLY A 47 6.72 4.67 -2.39
C GLY A 47 6.01 3.60 -3.21
N MET A 48 6.77 3.01 -4.12
CA MET A 48 6.30 2.00 -5.06
C MET A 48 7.18 0.75 -4.99
N ARG A 49 6.58 -0.44 -5.09
CA ARG A 49 7.25 -1.73 -5.02
C ARG A 49 6.74 -2.69 -6.10
N ALA A 50 7.54 -3.69 -6.44
CA ALA A 50 7.19 -4.67 -7.48
C ALA A 50 6.13 -5.70 -7.02
N SER A 51 5.94 -5.86 -5.72
CA SER A 51 5.07 -6.90 -5.13
C SER A 51 4.30 -6.37 -3.92
N LEU A 52 3.12 -6.94 -3.64
CA LEU A 52 2.30 -6.60 -2.48
C LEU A 52 3.06 -6.75 -1.17
N ALA A 53 3.74 -7.89 -0.96
CA ALA A 53 4.53 -8.15 0.24
C ALA A 53 5.63 -7.10 0.48
N ALA A 54 6.27 -6.62 -0.59
CA ALA A 54 7.29 -5.58 -0.49
C ALA A 54 6.69 -4.20 -0.14
N ALA A 55 5.46 -3.91 -0.59
CA ALA A 55 4.74 -2.69 -0.18
C ALA A 55 4.28 -2.76 1.29
N GLN A 56 3.87 -3.94 1.77
CA GLN A 56 3.57 -4.17 3.19
C GLN A 56 4.84 -4.05 4.05
N GLU A 57 5.98 -4.54 3.59
CA GLU A 57 7.27 -4.33 4.26
C GLU A 57 7.67 -2.85 4.30
N LEU A 58 7.45 -2.11 3.21
CA LEU A 58 7.64 -0.66 3.17
C LEU A 58 6.77 0.04 4.23
N TYR A 59 5.53 -0.41 4.44
CA TYR A 59 4.67 0.09 5.51
C TYR A 59 5.27 -0.15 6.89
N ARG A 60 5.73 -1.38 7.18
CA ARG A 60 6.43 -1.70 8.45
C ARG A 60 7.62 -0.78 8.71
N GLN A 61 8.41 -0.49 7.67
CA GLN A 61 9.54 0.43 7.76
C GLN A 61 9.14 1.87 8.09
N LYS A 62 7.90 2.28 7.78
CA LYS A 62 7.36 3.62 8.10
C LYS A 62 6.71 3.72 9.47
N LEU A 63 6.35 2.59 10.07
CA LEU A 63 5.88 2.51 11.45
C LEU A 63 7.00 2.47 12.50
N GLY A 64 8.21 2.12 12.07
CA GLY A 64 9.41 2.02 12.92
C GLY A 64 10.01 3.38 13.30
#